data_AF-A8MCG2-F1
#
_entry.id   AF-A8MCG2-F1
#
_cell.length_a   1.000
_cell.length_b   1.000
_cell.length_c   1.000
_cell.angle_alpha   90.00
_cell.angle_beta   90.00
_cell.angle_gamma   90.00
#
_symmetry.space_group_name_H-M   'P 1'
#
loop_
_entity.id
_entity.type
_entity.pdbx_description
1 polymer ?
#
loop_
_entity_poly.entity_id
_entity_poly.type
_entity_poly.pdbx_seq_one_letter_code
_entity_poly.pdbx_strand_id
1 'polypeptide(L)'
;MRVHSTQKVRHMDSGAVSALATTYILSLISLITLNTSFNPLRITLVFMLALLNIMSLTRVHLRLISRPRFIDYVLLMINILPYSYLLYTGYDLMWIIPSLIFLLIFIIEAIRGKGRSTVANITGTVLMASVYLPWYIMMGGLIHPTILYISTVWLAYHAFSSTYVEGKLPFRSIKPWVSSVVWSASLVPVTYLVVNYLNLNIYYFIPLIEPTIRAIHALWESKLNTSEVRLRIRRIGWGSLIESIILMLLLLLIPLLTR
;
A
#
# COMPACT_ATOMS: atom_id res chain seq x y z
N MET A 1 7.53 33.14 35.67
CA MET A 1 7.96 32.28 34.54
C MET A 1 7.67 30.82 34.88
N ARG A 2 6.66 30.20 34.28
CA ARG A 2 6.49 28.73 34.31
C ARG A 2 6.51 28.23 32.86
N VAL A 3 7.48 27.38 32.58
CA VAL A 3 7.68 26.72 31.29
C VAL A 3 6.51 25.76 31.08
N HIS A 4 5.62 26.07 30.14
CA HIS A 4 4.73 25.05 29.59
C HIS A 4 5.58 24.11 28.74
N SER A 5 5.93 22.96 29.31
CA SER A 5 6.39 21.80 28.53
C SER A 5 5.20 21.34 27.68
N THR A 6 5.08 21.90 26.47
CA THR A 6 4.21 21.34 25.45
C THR A 6 4.72 19.92 25.17
N GLN A 7 3.98 18.93 25.66
CA GLN A 7 4.16 17.54 25.24
C GLN A 7 4.15 17.54 23.72
N LYS A 8 5.33 17.32 23.12
CA LYS A 8 5.48 17.08 21.69
C LYS A 8 4.72 15.79 21.42
N VAL A 9 3.44 15.90 21.07
CA VAL A 9 2.66 14.79 20.53
C VAL A 9 3.48 14.28 19.36
N ARG A 10 4.05 13.07 19.50
CA ARG A 10 4.73 12.40 18.39
C ARG A 10 3.68 12.27 17.30
N HIS A 11 3.85 13.03 16.22
CA HIS A 11 2.98 12.94 15.07
C HIS A 11 3.18 11.54 14.47
N MET A 12 2.27 10.63 14.80
CA MET A 12 2.23 9.31 14.20
C MET A 12 1.63 9.49 12.80
N ASP A 13 2.28 8.93 11.79
CA ASP A 13 1.81 8.99 10.43
C ASP A 13 0.66 8.00 10.26
N SER A 14 -0.55 8.44 10.62
CA SER A 14 -1.72 7.58 10.77
C SER A 14 -2.09 6.85 9.48
N GLY A 15 -1.81 7.45 8.32
CA GLY A 15 -2.07 6.84 7.02
C GLY A 15 -1.20 5.62 6.74
N ALA A 16 0.09 5.73 7.06
CA ALA A 16 1.04 4.64 6.87
C ALA A 16 0.76 3.45 7.80
N VAL A 17 0.43 3.75 9.07
CA VAL A 17 0.01 2.73 10.05
C VAL A 17 -1.27 2.04 9.57
N SER A 18 -2.27 2.79 9.10
CA SER A 18 -3.50 2.20 8.59
C SER A 18 -3.25 1.33 7.36
N ALA A 19 -2.40 1.76 6.42
CA ALA A 19 -2.10 1.00 5.20
C ALA A 19 -1.42 -0.35 5.51
N LEU A 20 -0.44 -0.37 6.42
CA LEU A 20 0.20 -1.62 6.84
C LEU A 20 -0.77 -2.51 7.61
N ALA A 21 -1.59 -1.95 8.50
CA ALA A 21 -2.57 -2.71 9.26
C ALA A 21 -3.63 -3.36 8.36
N THR A 22 -4.22 -2.60 7.44
CA THR A 22 -5.20 -3.13 6.48
C THR A 22 -4.57 -4.15 5.53
N THR A 23 -3.34 -3.93 5.08
CA THR A 23 -2.61 -4.88 4.23
C THR A 23 -2.34 -6.20 4.97
N TYR A 24 -1.98 -6.14 6.26
CA TYR A 24 -1.80 -7.34 7.08
C TYR A 24 -3.12 -8.11 7.24
N ILE A 25 -4.20 -7.40 7.59
CA ILE A 25 -5.54 -7.98 7.75
C ILE A 25 -5.99 -8.64 6.43
N LEU A 26 -5.82 -7.96 5.30
CA LEU A 26 -6.14 -8.50 3.97
C LEU A 26 -5.35 -9.79 3.71
N SER A 27 -4.06 -9.82 4.02
CA SER A 27 -3.19 -11.00 3.86
C SER A 27 -3.66 -12.17 4.73
N LEU A 28 -3.94 -11.90 6.01
CA LEU A 28 -4.34 -12.90 6.98
C LEU A 28 -5.72 -13.50 6.64
N ILE A 29 -6.70 -12.65 6.31
CA ILE A 29 -8.03 -13.15 5.96
C ILE A 29 -7.97 -13.90 4.64
N SER A 30 -7.19 -13.43 3.64
CA SER A 30 -6.98 -14.19 2.39
C SER A 30 -6.41 -15.58 2.65
N LEU A 31 -5.47 -15.71 3.58
CA LEU A 31 -4.94 -17.01 4.01
C LEU A 31 -6.05 -17.90 4.58
N ILE A 32 -6.82 -17.38 5.53
CA ILE A 32 -7.90 -18.14 6.19
C ILE A 32 -8.99 -18.55 5.19
N THR A 33 -9.31 -17.70 4.21
CA THR A 33 -10.38 -17.95 3.24
C THR A 33 -9.96 -18.81 2.06
N LEU A 34 -8.67 -18.99 1.79
CA LEU A 34 -8.22 -19.77 0.62
C LEU A 34 -7.41 -21.02 0.99
N ASN A 35 -6.75 -21.04 2.14
CA ASN A 35 -5.98 -22.20 2.57
C ASN A 35 -6.80 -23.05 3.55
N THR A 36 -6.78 -24.36 3.32
CA THR A 36 -7.39 -25.36 4.21
C THR A 36 -6.55 -25.68 5.44
N SER A 37 -5.25 -25.35 5.43
CA SER A 37 -4.35 -25.53 6.56
C SER A 37 -3.49 -24.31 6.78
N PHE A 38 -3.21 -24.01 8.05
CA PHE A 38 -2.36 -22.91 8.46
C PHE A 38 -1.50 -23.32 9.66
N ASN A 39 -0.32 -22.74 9.74
CA ASN A 39 0.60 -22.96 10.86
C ASN A 39 0.54 -21.76 11.81
N PRO A 40 0.00 -21.91 13.04
CA PRO A 40 -0.13 -20.82 14.00
C PRO A 40 1.20 -20.14 14.31
N LEU A 41 2.31 -20.89 14.39
CA LEU A 41 3.64 -20.34 14.63
C LEU A 41 4.05 -19.35 13.54
N ARG A 42 3.83 -19.71 12.26
CA ARG A 42 4.15 -18.81 11.13
C ARG A 42 3.32 -17.54 11.19
N ILE A 43 2.02 -17.66 11.48
CA ILE A 43 1.12 -16.50 11.63
C ILE A 43 1.62 -15.59 12.77
N THR A 44 1.94 -16.15 13.93
CA THR A 44 2.45 -15.37 15.07
C THR A 44 3.76 -14.65 14.74
N LEU A 45 4.70 -15.33 14.07
CA LEU A 45 5.98 -14.70 13.66
C LEU A 45 5.76 -13.56 12.67
N VAL A 46 4.87 -13.75 11.67
CA VAL A 46 4.54 -12.70 10.70
C VAL A 46 3.79 -11.55 11.36
N PHE A 47 2.91 -11.83 12.33
CA PHE A 47 2.25 -10.80 13.13
C PHE A 47 3.26 -9.93 13.89
N MET A 48 4.24 -10.57 14.56
CA MET A 48 5.31 -9.85 15.26
C MET A 48 6.15 -9.02 14.29
N LEU A 49 6.45 -9.55 13.11
CA LEU A 49 7.14 -8.80 12.04
C LEU A 49 6.30 -7.61 11.57
N ALA A 50 5.00 -7.77 11.35
CA ALA A 50 4.10 -6.70 10.95
C ALA A 50 4.03 -5.59 12.01
N LEU A 51 3.98 -5.95 13.30
CA LEU A 51 4.09 -5.00 14.41
C LEU A 51 5.43 -4.26 14.39
N LEU A 52 6.53 -4.98 14.16
CA LEU A 52 7.86 -4.37 14.01
C LEU A 52 7.91 -3.43 12.80
N ASN A 53 7.30 -3.77 11.67
CA ASN A 53 7.21 -2.91 10.50
C ASN A 53 6.45 -1.62 10.83
N ILE A 54 5.26 -1.71 11.44
CA ILE A 54 4.47 -0.55 11.86
C ILE A 54 5.26 0.34 12.83
N MET A 55 5.82 -0.24 13.89
CA MET A 55 6.61 0.51 14.89
C MET A 55 7.85 1.14 14.28
N SER A 56 8.53 0.42 13.39
CA SER A 56 9.71 0.93 12.68
C SER A 56 9.35 2.10 11.80
N LEU A 57 8.29 1.99 11.01
CA LEU A 57 7.93 2.98 10.01
C LEU A 57 7.59 4.34 10.64
N THR A 58 6.94 4.34 11.79
CA THR A 58 6.70 5.57 12.58
C THR A 58 7.98 6.28 13.03
N ARG A 59 9.10 5.55 13.18
CA ARG A 59 10.41 6.11 13.57
C ARG A 59 11.26 6.48 12.36
N VAL A 60 11.27 5.62 11.35
CA VAL A 60 12.14 5.68 10.16
C VAL A 60 11.73 6.80 9.21
N HIS A 61 10.43 6.94 8.91
CA HIS A 61 9.96 7.93 7.94
C HIS A 61 10.28 9.37 8.38
N LEU A 62 10.27 9.65 9.69
CA LEU A 62 10.59 10.99 10.22
C LEU A 62 12.10 11.24 10.37
N ARG A 63 12.91 10.19 10.60
CA ARG A 63 14.35 10.33 10.94
C ARG A 63 15.30 10.17 9.76
N LEU A 64 15.03 9.24 8.84
CA LEU A 64 15.87 9.06 7.65
C LEU A 64 15.98 10.34 6.81
N ILE A 65 14.92 11.16 6.82
CA ILE A 65 14.81 12.37 6.02
C ILE A 65 15.49 13.57 6.69
N SER A 66 15.66 13.54 8.01
CA SER A 66 16.15 14.69 8.78
C SER A 66 17.58 14.52 9.26
N ARG A 67 17.90 13.42 9.94
CA ARG A 67 19.24 13.09 10.47
C ARG A 67 19.37 11.57 10.65
N PRO A 68 19.73 10.82 9.59
CA PRO A 68 19.79 9.36 9.68
C PRO A 68 20.88 8.92 10.66
N ARG A 69 20.55 7.98 11.55
CA ARG A 69 21.52 7.25 12.38
C ARG A 69 21.60 5.81 11.89
N PHE A 70 22.67 5.10 12.25
CA PHE A 70 22.83 3.67 11.93
C PHE A 70 21.59 2.84 12.27
N ILE A 71 20.96 3.10 13.42
CA ILE A 71 19.74 2.40 13.84
C ILE A 71 18.54 2.64 12.92
N ASP A 72 18.46 3.77 12.23
CA ASP A 72 17.38 4.06 11.29
C ASP A 72 17.54 3.23 9.99
N TYR A 73 18.78 2.90 9.60
CA TYR A 73 19.05 1.95 8.51
C TYR A 73 18.74 0.50 8.91
N VAL A 74 19.06 0.10 10.15
CA VAL A 74 18.67 -1.22 10.68
C VAL A 74 17.14 -1.37 10.72
N LEU A 75 16.45 -0.33 11.17
CA LEU A 75 14.98 -0.29 11.15
C LEU A 75 14.42 -0.32 9.71
N LEU A 76 15.08 0.32 8.74
CA LEU A 76 14.72 0.18 7.33
C LEU A 76 14.87 -1.27 6.86
N MET A 77 15.93 -1.99 7.25
CA MET A 77 16.12 -3.41 6.89
C MET A 77 14.97 -4.30 7.37
N ILE A 78 14.39 -4.02 8.54
CA ILE A 78 13.21 -4.76 9.04
C ILE A 78 12.02 -4.62 8.06
N ASN A 79 11.88 -3.47 7.40
CA ASN A 79 10.83 -3.25 6.39
C ASN A 79 11.15 -3.87 5.03
N ILE A 80 12.41 -4.23 4.79
CA ILE A 80 12.83 -4.95 3.58
C ILE A 80 12.66 -6.47 3.75
N LEU A 81 12.68 -6.95 4.99
CA LEU A 81 12.69 -8.38 5.31
C LEU A 81 11.56 -9.19 4.65
N PRO A 82 10.28 -8.74 4.62
CA PRO A 82 9.23 -9.47 3.92
C PRO A 82 9.55 -9.72 2.44
N TYR A 83 10.13 -8.73 1.75
CA TYR A 83 10.48 -8.85 0.34
C TYR A 83 11.68 -9.77 0.10
N SER A 84 12.65 -9.76 1.01
CA SER A 84 13.80 -10.67 0.93
C SER A 84 13.40 -12.14 1.06
N TYR A 85 12.34 -12.42 1.82
CA TYR A 85 11.81 -13.78 1.96
C TYR A 85 11.29 -14.32 0.62
N LEU A 86 10.66 -13.47 -0.19
CA LEU A 86 10.18 -13.88 -1.52
C LEU A 86 11.31 -14.33 -2.45
N LEU A 87 12.47 -13.67 -2.37
CA LEU A 87 13.68 -14.05 -3.12
C LEU A 87 14.21 -15.42 -2.69
N TYR A 88 14.08 -15.77 -1.41
CA TYR A 88 14.55 -17.05 -0.86
C TYR A 88 13.64 -18.22 -1.26
N THR A 89 12.33 -17.99 -1.31
CA THR A 89 11.33 -19.06 -1.56
C THR A 89 11.29 -19.58 -3.00
N GLY A 90 12.03 -18.98 -3.94
CA GLY A 90 12.12 -19.45 -5.33
C GLY A 90 10.84 -19.29 -6.15
N TYR A 91 9.86 -18.50 -5.68
CA TYR A 91 8.71 -18.10 -6.50
C TYR A 91 9.16 -17.25 -7.68
N ASP A 92 8.37 -17.27 -8.75
CA ASP A 92 8.67 -16.53 -9.96
C ASP A 92 8.92 -15.04 -9.64
N LEU A 93 10.13 -14.60 -9.98
CA LEU A 93 10.64 -13.25 -9.70
C LEU A 93 9.68 -12.17 -10.23
N MET A 94 8.91 -12.46 -11.29
CA MET A 94 7.99 -11.50 -11.89
C MET A 94 6.98 -10.89 -10.90
N TRP A 95 6.57 -11.64 -9.87
CA TRP A 95 5.60 -11.16 -8.87
C TRP A 95 6.21 -10.24 -7.82
N ILE A 96 7.54 -10.24 -7.69
CA ILE A 96 8.30 -9.46 -6.71
C ILE A 96 8.82 -8.15 -7.33
N ILE A 97 9.01 -8.14 -8.66
CA ILE A 97 9.55 -7.00 -9.42
C ILE A 97 8.85 -5.67 -9.07
N PRO A 98 7.50 -5.57 -9.03
CA PRO A 98 6.85 -4.30 -8.69
C PRO A 98 7.27 -3.78 -7.31
N SER A 99 7.28 -4.65 -6.30
CA SER A 99 7.71 -4.31 -4.93
C SER A 99 9.16 -3.85 -4.88
N LEU A 100 10.06 -4.52 -5.61
CA LEU A 100 11.48 -4.15 -5.67
C LEU A 100 11.69 -2.81 -6.36
N ILE A 101 10.98 -2.54 -7.45
CA ILE A 101 11.05 -1.25 -8.16
C ILE A 101 10.62 -0.12 -7.21
N PHE A 102 9.49 -0.26 -6.51
CA PHE A 102 9.04 0.77 -5.56
C PHE A 102 9.97 0.94 -4.37
N LEU A 103 10.54 -0.16 -3.86
CA LEU A 103 11.55 -0.11 -2.80
C LEU A 103 12.80 0.66 -3.25
N LEU A 104 13.32 0.35 -4.45
CA LEU A 104 14.49 1.02 -5.00
C LEU A 104 14.24 2.51 -5.23
N ILE A 105 13.08 2.88 -5.80
CA ILE A 105 12.73 4.29 -5.98
C ILE A 105 12.65 5.01 -4.63
N PHE A 106 12.02 4.40 -3.63
CA PHE A 106 11.93 4.96 -2.28
C PHE A 106 13.31 5.17 -1.65
N ILE A 107 14.19 4.17 -1.75
CA ILE A 107 15.58 4.26 -1.24
C ILE A 107 16.35 5.37 -1.98
N ILE A 108 16.25 5.44 -3.30
CA ILE A 108 16.93 6.48 -4.10
C ILE A 108 16.46 7.87 -3.69
N GLU A 109 15.16 8.08 -3.54
CA GLU A 109 14.61 9.37 -3.09
C GLU A 109 15.02 9.69 -1.63
N ALA A 110 15.07 8.69 -0.76
CA ALA A 110 15.55 8.85 0.61
C ALA A 110 17.03 9.27 0.66
N ILE A 111 17.90 8.60 -0.11
CA ILE A 111 19.35 8.92 -0.21
C ILE A 111 19.57 10.33 -0.77
N ARG A 112 18.73 10.77 -1.72
CA ARG A 112 18.76 12.13 -2.27
C ARG A 112 18.26 13.22 -1.31
N GLY A 113 17.90 12.86 -0.06
CA GLY A 113 17.29 13.78 0.90
C GLY A 113 15.87 14.21 0.54
N LYS A 114 15.25 13.52 -0.42
CA LYS A 114 13.92 13.80 -0.98
C LYS A 114 12.84 12.88 -0.41
N GLY A 115 13.02 12.30 0.78
CA GLY A 115 12.05 11.36 1.33
C GLY A 115 10.64 11.92 1.61
N ARG A 116 10.45 13.25 1.56
CA ARG A 116 9.14 13.93 1.61
C ARG A 116 8.64 14.38 0.22
N SER A 117 9.34 13.99 -0.84
CA SER A 117 8.92 14.28 -2.21
C SER A 117 7.62 13.55 -2.52
N THR A 118 6.94 14.04 -3.55
CA THR A 118 5.74 13.39 -4.09
C THR A 118 6.02 11.93 -4.46
N VAL A 119 7.18 11.68 -5.08
CA VAL A 119 7.61 10.35 -5.50
C VAL A 119 7.84 9.44 -4.30
N ALA A 120 8.53 9.92 -3.26
CA ALA A 120 8.78 9.15 -2.05
C ALA A 120 7.49 8.80 -1.30
N ASN A 121 6.52 9.71 -1.24
CA ASN A 121 5.23 9.45 -0.59
C ASN A 121 4.38 8.43 -1.35
N ILE A 122 4.31 8.56 -2.68
CA ILE A 122 3.59 7.61 -3.54
C ILE A 122 4.25 6.24 -3.43
N THR A 123 5.55 6.15 -3.71
CA THR A 123 6.28 4.87 -3.68
C THR A 123 6.30 4.23 -2.30
N GLY A 124 6.39 5.00 -1.22
CA GLY A 124 6.28 4.50 0.15
C GLY A 124 4.90 3.90 0.43
N THR A 125 3.82 4.55 0.01
CA THR A 125 2.45 4.04 0.17
C THR A 125 2.24 2.75 -0.63
N VAL A 126 2.69 2.75 -1.88
CA VAL A 126 2.58 1.58 -2.77
C VAL A 126 3.42 0.42 -2.23
N LEU A 127 4.61 0.69 -1.71
CA LEU A 127 5.45 -0.30 -1.05
C LEU A 127 4.70 -0.94 0.13
N MET A 128 4.09 -0.14 1.01
CA MET A 128 3.30 -0.70 2.14
C MET A 128 2.18 -1.63 1.67
N ALA A 129 1.45 -1.26 0.60
CA ALA A 129 0.43 -2.11 0.02
C ALA A 129 1.03 -3.40 -0.60
N SER A 130 2.22 -3.29 -1.19
CA SER A 130 2.90 -4.42 -1.85
C SER A 130 3.40 -5.48 -0.88
N VAL A 131 3.43 -5.21 0.44
CA VAL A 131 3.75 -6.21 1.48
C VAL A 131 2.70 -7.32 1.58
N TYR A 132 1.51 -7.13 1.01
CA TYR A 132 0.43 -8.12 0.99
C TYR A 132 0.92 -9.54 0.63
N LEU A 133 1.53 -9.67 -0.55
CA LEU A 133 1.96 -10.96 -1.07
C LEU A 133 3.11 -11.58 -0.24
N PRO A 134 4.16 -10.83 0.14
CA PRO A 134 5.14 -11.28 1.13
C PRO A 134 4.54 -11.87 2.41
N TRP A 135 3.67 -11.14 3.09
CA TRP A 135 3.08 -11.62 4.34
C TRP A 135 2.21 -12.85 4.13
N TYR A 136 1.38 -12.85 3.08
CA TYR A 136 0.57 -14.01 2.72
C TYR A 136 1.43 -15.29 2.57
N ILE A 137 2.52 -15.21 1.81
CA ILE A 137 3.42 -16.34 1.57
C ILE A 137 4.20 -16.73 2.83
N MET A 138 4.70 -15.76 3.61
CA MET A 138 5.39 -16.03 4.88
C MET A 138 4.49 -16.77 5.89
N MET A 139 3.19 -16.49 5.88
CA MET A 139 2.22 -17.21 6.70
C MET A 139 1.92 -18.63 6.19
N GLY A 140 2.47 -19.03 5.04
CA GLY A 140 2.25 -20.33 4.40
C GLY A 140 1.21 -20.32 3.28
N GLY A 141 0.84 -19.13 2.78
CA GLY A 141 -0.03 -18.96 1.63
C GLY A 141 0.55 -19.58 0.35
N LEU A 142 -0.32 -20.18 -0.47
CA LEU A 142 0.07 -20.69 -1.80
C LEU A 142 -0.35 -19.69 -2.86
N ILE A 143 0.52 -19.42 -3.82
CA ILE A 143 0.21 -18.48 -4.89
C ILE A 143 -0.90 -19.07 -5.78
N HIS A 144 -2.05 -18.41 -5.77
CA HIS A 144 -3.20 -18.70 -6.63
C HIS A 144 -3.49 -17.48 -7.52
N PRO A 145 -4.02 -17.65 -8.75
CA PRO A 145 -4.44 -16.52 -9.59
C PRO A 145 -5.31 -15.49 -8.88
N THR A 146 -6.23 -15.94 -8.01
CA THR A 146 -7.07 -15.05 -7.18
C THR A 146 -6.24 -14.19 -6.22
N ILE A 147 -5.20 -14.74 -5.59
CA ILE A 147 -4.30 -13.99 -4.70
C ILE A 147 -3.49 -12.97 -5.49
N LEU A 148 -3.01 -13.36 -6.68
CA LEU A 148 -2.29 -12.45 -7.57
C LEU A 148 -3.18 -11.29 -8.04
N TYR A 149 -4.45 -11.58 -8.35
CA TYR A 149 -5.45 -10.56 -8.64
C TYR A 149 -5.67 -9.63 -7.45
N ILE A 150 -5.90 -10.16 -6.24
CA ILE A 150 -6.08 -9.36 -5.02
C ILE A 150 -4.86 -8.46 -4.79
N SER A 151 -3.65 -9.02 -4.88
CA SER A 151 -2.39 -8.29 -4.75
C SER A 151 -2.28 -7.16 -5.78
N THR A 152 -2.61 -7.44 -7.04
CA THR A 152 -2.47 -6.48 -8.14
C THR A 152 -3.46 -5.33 -8.00
N VAL A 153 -4.73 -5.63 -7.70
CA VAL A 153 -5.78 -4.61 -7.52
C VAL A 153 -5.51 -3.78 -6.26
N TRP A 154 -5.08 -4.42 -5.16
CA TRP A 154 -4.71 -3.71 -3.94
C TRP A 154 -3.56 -2.72 -4.18
N LEU A 155 -2.52 -3.17 -4.86
CA LEU A 155 -1.38 -2.33 -5.24
C LEU A 155 -1.80 -1.18 -6.16
N ALA A 156 -2.57 -1.48 -7.21
CA ALA A 156 -3.09 -0.53 -8.17
C ALA A 156 -3.92 0.57 -7.50
N TYR A 157 -4.81 0.18 -6.59
CA TYR A 157 -5.65 1.11 -5.84
C TYR A 157 -4.83 2.05 -4.96
N HIS A 158 -3.84 1.53 -4.23
CA HIS A 158 -2.99 2.39 -3.40
C HIS A 158 -2.05 3.28 -4.22
N ALA A 159 -1.61 2.84 -5.40
CA ALA A 159 -0.88 3.68 -6.36
C ALA A 159 -1.76 4.81 -6.90
N PHE A 160 -3.00 4.49 -7.30
CA PHE A 160 -4.01 5.47 -7.70
C PHE A 160 -4.28 6.48 -6.58
N SER A 161 -4.66 5.99 -5.40
CA SER A 161 -5.10 6.82 -4.27
C SER A 161 -3.98 7.74 -3.76
N SER A 162 -2.75 7.23 -3.62
CA SER A 162 -1.61 8.08 -3.21
C SER A 162 -1.27 9.13 -4.25
N THR A 163 -1.28 8.79 -5.54
CA THR A 163 -1.08 9.75 -6.63
C THR A 163 -2.17 10.81 -6.67
N TYR A 164 -3.42 10.41 -6.41
CA TYR A 164 -4.56 11.31 -6.36
C TYR A 164 -4.44 12.34 -5.22
N VAL A 165 -4.15 11.86 -4.01
CA VAL A 165 -3.96 12.71 -2.83
C VAL A 165 -2.83 13.70 -3.06
N GLU A 166 -1.68 13.23 -3.55
CA GLU A 166 -0.53 14.08 -3.84
C GLU A 166 -0.80 15.06 -5.00
N GLY A 167 -1.56 14.65 -6.02
CA GLY A 167 -1.96 15.49 -7.14
C GLY A 167 -2.95 16.60 -6.74
N LYS A 168 -3.70 16.42 -5.65
CA LYS A 168 -4.65 17.43 -5.12
C LYS A 168 -3.98 18.56 -4.36
N LEU A 169 -2.76 18.36 -3.87
CA LEU A 169 -2.05 19.35 -3.08
C LEU A 169 -1.59 20.53 -3.95
N PRO A 170 -1.88 21.79 -3.57
CA PRO A 170 -1.55 22.95 -4.39
C PRO A 170 -0.03 23.12 -4.62
N PHE A 171 0.78 22.73 -3.64
CA PHE A 171 2.23 22.89 -3.64
C PHE A 171 3.00 21.73 -4.30
N ARG A 172 2.31 20.66 -4.72
CA ARG A 172 2.95 19.56 -5.47
C ARG A 172 2.92 19.85 -6.96
N SER A 173 3.88 19.31 -7.71
CA SER A 173 3.94 19.50 -9.17
C SER A 173 2.92 18.63 -9.92
N ILE A 174 2.60 17.46 -9.38
CA ILE A 174 1.68 16.49 -10.00
C ILE A 174 0.25 17.04 -10.05
N LYS A 175 -0.48 16.72 -11.11
CA LYS A 175 -1.89 17.08 -11.30
C LYS A 175 -2.79 15.88 -10.96
N PRO A 176 -4.05 16.09 -10.53
CA PRO A 176 -4.95 14.99 -10.15
C PRO A 176 -5.14 13.93 -11.25
N TRP A 177 -5.29 14.34 -12.51
CA TRP A 177 -5.47 13.40 -13.64
C TRP A 177 -4.33 12.37 -13.82
N VAL A 178 -3.15 12.61 -13.25
CA VAL A 178 -2.06 11.63 -13.28
C VAL A 178 -2.44 10.35 -12.55
N SER A 179 -3.30 10.42 -11.53
CA SER A 179 -3.82 9.22 -10.88
C SER A 179 -4.65 8.37 -11.85
N SER A 180 -5.42 9.00 -12.74
CA SER A 180 -6.17 8.31 -13.78
C SER A 180 -5.26 7.52 -14.73
N VAL A 181 -4.10 8.10 -15.09
CA VAL A 181 -3.09 7.39 -15.91
C VAL A 181 -2.52 6.19 -15.15
N VAL A 182 -2.20 6.37 -13.87
CA VAL A 182 -1.70 5.27 -13.01
C VAL A 182 -2.73 4.14 -12.93
N TRP A 183 -4.01 4.47 -12.73
CA TRP A 183 -5.08 3.48 -12.71
C TRP A 183 -5.21 2.75 -14.05
N SER A 184 -5.33 3.48 -15.17
CA SER A 184 -5.45 2.88 -16.49
C SER A 184 -4.27 1.98 -16.84
N ALA A 185 -3.04 2.38 -16.51
CA ALA A 185 -1.86 1.55 -16.72
C ALA A 185 -1.91 0.25 -15.89
N SER A 186 -2.41 0.33 -14.65
CA SER A 186 -2.55 -0.82 -13.77
C SER A 186 -3.66 -1.80 -14.19
N LEU A 187 -4.63 -1.37 -15.01
CA LEU A 187 -5.66 -2.27 -15.53
C LEU A 187 -5.11 -3.29 -16.53
N VAL A 188 -3.95 -3.05 -17.15
CA VAL A 188 -3.33 -4.01 -18.09
C VAL A 188 -3.01 -5.36 -17.42
N PRO A 189 -2.21 -5.43 -16.34
CA PRO A 189 -1.95 -6.70 -15.65
C PRO A 189 -3.22 -7.29 -15.01
N VAL A 190 -4.15 -6.45 -14.52
CA VAL A 190 -5.43 -6.93 -13.97
C VAL A 190 -6.24 -7.64 -15.05
N THR A 191 -6.38 -7.03 -16.22
CA THR A 191 -7.13 -7.59 -17.35
C THR A 191 -6.48 -8.88 -17.83
N TYR A 192 -5.15 -8.91 -17.93
CA TYR A 192 -4.41 -10.11 -18.28
C TYR A 192 -4.71 -11.28 -17.32
N LEU A 193 -4.70 -11.03 -16.00
CA LEU A 193 -5.06 -12.04 -15.00
C LEU A 193 -6.49 -12.54 -15.15
N VAL A 194 -7.44 -11.63 -15.32
CA VAL A 194 -8.87 -11.97 -15.40
C VAL A 194 -9.21 -12.79 -16.65
N VAL A 195 -8.64 -12.41 -17.80
CA VAL A 195 -8.86 -13.08 -19.08
C VAL A 195 -8.23 -14.46 -19.12
N ASN A 196 -6.97 -14.59 -18.67
CA ASN A 196 -6.20 -15.82 -18.88
C ASN A 196 -6.32 -16.84 -17.75
N TYR A 197 -6.64 -16.41 -16.52
CA TYR A 197 -6.56 -17.28 -15.34
C TYR A 197 -7.83 -17.31 -14.48
N LEU A 198 -8.79 -16.42 -14.71
CA LEU A 198 -9.97 -16.27 -13.83
C LEU A 198 -11.31 -16.38 -14.58
N ASN A 199 -11.29 -16.93 -15.80
CA ASN A 199 -12.46 -17.28 -16.60
C ASN A 199 -13.47 -16.13 -16.79
N LEU A 200 -13.01 -14.87 -16.81
CA LEU A 200 -13.88 -13.69 -17.01
C LEU A 200 -15.07 -13.60 -16.04
N ASN A 201 -14.96 -14.17 -14.83
CA ASN A 201 -16.07 -14.14 -13.87
C ASN A 201 -16.36 -12.69 -13.41
N ILE A 202 -17.64 -12.31 -13.44
CA ILE A 202 -18.12 -10.96 -13.11
C ILE A 202 -17.68 -10.46 -11.73
N TYR A 203 -17.49 -11.36 -10.76
CA TYR A 203 -17.06 -10.99 -9.40
C TYR A 203 -15.69 -10.31 -9.38
N TYR A 204 -14.82 -10.56 -10.37
CA TYR A 204 -13.53 -9.88 -10.51
C TYR A 204 -13.63 -8.48 -11.11
N PHE A 205 -14.80 -8.02 -11.56
CA PHE A 205 -14.98 -6.66 -12.06
C PHE A 205 -15.60 -5.73 -11.01
N ILE A 206 -16.35 -6.27 -10.05
CA ILE A 206 -17.02 -5.48 -8.99
C ILE A 206 -16.04 -4.58 -8.21
N PRO A 207 -14.86 -5.04 -7.75
CA PRO A 207 -13.93 -4.19 -7.00
C PRO A 207 -13.31 -3.07 -7.86
N LEU A 208 -13.40 -3.16 -9.18
CA LEU A 208 -12.81 -2.20 -10.11
C LEU A 208 -13.75 -1.02 -10.39
N ILE A 209 -15.05 -1.16 -10.15
CA ILE A 209 -16.07 -0.16 -10.49
C ILE A 209 -15.76 1.18 -9.80
N GLU A 210 -15.66 1.16 -8.48
CA GLU A 210 -15.50 2.37 -7.67
C GLU A 210 -14.18 3.11 -7.97
N PRO A 211 -13.01 2.44 -8.01
CA PRO A 211 -11.76 3.12 -8.37
C PRO A 211 -11.78 3.64 -9.81
N THR A 212 -12.45 2.95 -10.73
CA THR A 212 -12.57 3.40 -12.13
C THR A 212 -13.42 4.65 -12.26
N ILE A 213 -14.57 4.73 -11.56
CA ILE A 213 -15.40 5.95 -11.51
C ILE A 213 -14.58 7.13 -10.97
N ARG A 214 -13.81 6.92 -9.89
CA ARG A 214 -12.95 7.97 -9.36
C ARG A 214 -11.79 8.34 -10.26
N ALA A 215 -11.18 7.37 -10.96
CA ALA A 215 -10.17 7.64 -11.97
C ALA A 215 -10.73 8.51 -13.10
N ILE A 216 -11.96 8.25 -13.53
CA ILE A 216 -12.66 9.08 -14.51
C ILE A 216 -12.89 10.49 -13.96
N HIS A 217 -13.44 10.63 -12.75
CA HIS A 217 -13.65 11.94 -12.12
C HIS A 217 -12.35 12.75 -11.97
N ALA A 218 -11.25 12.10 -11.61
CA ALA A 218 -9.95 12.76 -11.41
C ALA A 218 -9.40 13.44 -12.69
N LEU A 219 -9.89 13.08 -13.88
CA LEU A 219 -9.51 13.73 -15.15
C LEU A 219 -9.92 15.21 -15.20
N TRP A 220 -11.06 15.56 -14.61
CA TRP A 220 -11.61 16.92 -14.66
C TRP A 220 -11.37 17.71 -13.38
N GLU A 221 -10.70 17.10 -12.42
CA GLU A 221 -10.49 17.69 -11.12
C GLU A 221 -9.26 18.61 -11.08
N SER A 222 -9.43 19.75 -10.42
CA SER A 222 -8.37 20.71 -10.13
C SER A 222 -7.74 20.48 -8.75
N LYS A 223 -6.60 21.17 -8.53
CA LYS A 223 -5.94 21.22 -7.22
C LYS A 223 -6.80 21.94 -6.19
N LEU A 224 -6.58 21.63 -4.93
CA LEU A 224 -7.27 22.30 -3.82
C LEU A 224 -6.80 23.75 -3.67
N ASN A 225 -7.73 24.63 -3.31
CA ASN A 225 -7.42 26.01 -2.91
C ASN A 225 -6.60 26.02 -1.61
N THR A 226 -5.61 26.91 -1.53
CA THR A 226 -4.67 27.04 -0.42
C THR A 226 -5.33 27.35 0.94
N SER A 227 -6.47 28.05 0.94
CA SER A 227 -7.22 28.44 2.15
C SER A 227 -7.87 27.26 2.90
N GLU A 228 -8.24 26.18 2.19
CA GLU A 228 -9.03 25.07 2.75
C GLU A 228 -8.27 23.74 2.81
N VAL A 229 -6.98 23.75 2.46
CA VAL A 229 -6.13 22.57 2.26
C VAL A 229 -6.20 21.61 3.44
N ARG A 230 -6.08 22.12 4.68
CA ARG A 230 -5.99 21.27 5.88
C ARG A 230 -7.26 20.45 6.13
N LEU A 231 -8.42 21.08 6.03
CA LEU A 231 -9.71 20.43 6.26
C LEU A 231 -10.03 19.44 5.12
N ARG A 232 -9.78 19.85 3.87
CA ARG A 232 -10.04 19.01 2.70
C ARG A 232 -9.12 17.81 2.63
N ILE A 233 -7.81 17.95 2.91
CA ILE A 233 -6.88 16.80 2.99
C ILE A 233 -7.35 15.82 4.05
N ARG A 234 -7.75 16.29 5.24
CA ARG A 234 -8.22 15.39 6.29
C ARG A 234 -9.44 14.60 5.82
N ARG A 235 -10.39 15.25 5.17
CA ARG A 235 -11.57 14.59 4.61
C ARG A 235 -11.19 13.57 3.53
N ILE A 236 -10.28 13.91 2.63
CA ILE A 236 -9.77 13.00 1.60
C ILE A 236 -9.07 11.80 2.24
N GLY A 237 -8.26 12.00 3.28
CA GLY A 237 -7.58 10.93 4.00
C GLY A 237 -8.55 9.94 4.67
N TRP A 238 -9.60 10.45 5.33
CA TRP A 238 -10.65 9.60 5.89
C TRP A 238 -11.46 8.88 4.81
N GLY A 239 -11.81 9.58 3.73
CA GLY A 239 -12.47 8.97 2.57
C GLY A 239 -11.66 7.82 1.99
N SER A 240 -10.37 8.07 1.68
CA SER A 240 -9.43 7.09 1.15
C SER A 240 -9.31 5.85 2.05
N LEU A 241 -9.31 6.02 3.37
CA LEU A 241 -9.29 4.92 4.32
C LEU A 241 -10.59 4.10 4.28
N ILE A 242 -11.75 4.75 4.27
CA ILE A 242 -13.06 4.06 4.18
C ILE A 242 -13.13 3.28 2.87
N GLU A 243 -12.76 3.90 1.76
CA GLU A 243 -12.79 3.26 0.45
C GLU A 243 -11.77 2.11 0.34
N SER A 244 -10.60 2.24 0.97
CA SER A 244 -9.62 1.15 1.10
C SER A 244 -10.20 -0.05 1.87
N ILE A 245 -10.96 0.20 2.95
CA ILE A 245 -11.66 -0.85 3.70
C ILE A 245 -12.76 -1.48 2.85
N ILE A 246 -13.56 -0.69 2.13
CA ILE A 246 -14.60 -1.22 1.24
C ILE A 246 -13.97 -2.11 0.16
N LEU A 247 -12.89 -1.65 -0.48
CA LEU A 247 -12.16 -2.43 -1.46
C LEU A 247 -11.61 -3.73 -0.85
N MET A 248 -11.02 -3.65 0.34
CA MET A 248 -10.52 -4.83 1.06
C MET A 248 -11.63 -5.87 1.25
N LEU A 249 -12.82 -5.44 1.69
CA LEU A 249 -13.97 -6.32 1.87
C LEU A 249 -14.44 -6.94 0.55
N LEU A 250 -14.52 -6.15 -0.53
CA LEU A 250 -14.89 -6.65 -1.85
C LEU A 250 -13.87 -7.68 -2.38
N LEU A 251 -12.57 -7.43 -2.19
CA LEU A 251 -11.51 -8.37 -2.57
C LEU A 251 -11.57 -9.67 -1.76
N LEU A 252 -11.89 -9.59 -0.46
CA LEU A 252 -12.04 -10.76 0.41
C LEU A 252 -13.30 -11.59 0.12
N LEU A 253 -14.34 -10.98 -0.45
CA LEU A 253 -15.56 -11.68 -0.90
C LEU A 253 -15.31 -12.54 -2.14
N ILE A 254 -14.37 -12.16 -3.02
CA ILE A 254 -14.10 -12.89 -4.26
C ILE A 254 -13.78 -14.38 -4.02
N PRO A 255 -12.83 -14.74 -3.13
CA PRO A 255 -12.57 -16.13 -2.77
C PRO A 255 -13.80 -16.92 -2.30
N LEU A 256 -14.77 -16.25 -1.67
CA LEU A 256 -15.97 -16.89 -1.15
C LEU A 256 -17.02 -17.12 -2.24
N LEU A 257 -17.05 -16.24 -3.24
CA LEU A 257 -18.01 -16.28 -4.35
C LEU A 257 -17.53 -17.10 -5.56
N THR A 258 -16.25 -17.45 -5.62
CA THR A 258 -15.64 -18.16 -6.75
C THR A 258 -15.14 -19.57 -6.40
N ARG A 259 -15.46 -20.04 -5.20
CA ARG A 259 -15.25 -21.43 -4.75
C ARG A 259 -16.24 -22.40 -5.37
#